data_AF-A0A5M9HXW6-F1
#
_entry.id   AF-A0A5M9HXW6-F1
#
_cell.length_a   1.000
_cell.length_b   1.000
_cell.length_c   1.000
_cell.angle_alpha   90.00
_cell.angle_beta   90.00
_cell.angle_gamma   90.00
#
_symmetry.space_group_name_H-M   'P 1'
#
loop_
_entity.id
_entity.type
_entity.pdbx_description
1 polymer ?
#
loop_
_entity_poly.entity_id
_entity_poly.type
_entity_poly.pdbx_seq_one_letter_code
_entity_poly.pdbx_strand_id
1 'polypeptide(L)'
;MRKILLLTVCCALVCSLSGCIVFRRGSSNEYRSDEELADEMIENIIDCAEKEDAKALTELFSQYAEDSTLNLAEQAEEFIEFFQGQCKSWKGNASSHEKSEYGKTIWRELRGQYSVITDEAQYKIAYIYIPFHREEPDKAGLTAIEITTEETFNKDWFLWSLDQKPGIYVTEDKEERFSEQRLITPEELIRAAGLTKEQYRGADLEQFIEDFAITEEDVDALNIPLLLEEYEPDRKDGLIDVSYLIEDDIEKRTSDFTENVYAIAFMENKNTSTECVYYDLPDRKRYQTSNAYLFDDLYQTEPEYYADGQQMVEALDKYGVFSWESGTDEEEITDPQYMVLAVEYEDGTVFRVKASGLLSQVLPDEYDEVREMLLSGEHSGS
;
A
#
# COMPACT_ATOMS: atom_id res chain seq x y z
N MET A 1 -17.46 4.60 -61.97
CA MET A 1 -16.04 4.20 -61.74
C MET A 1 -15.19 5.34 -61.16
N ARG A 2 -15.14 6.54 -61.77
CA ARG A 2 -14.32 7.67 -61.28
C ARG A 2 -14.66 8.16 -59.85
N LYS A 3 -15.94 8.11 -59.45
CA LYS A 3 -16.41 8.47 -58.09
C LYS A 3 -16.12 7.39 -57.04
N ILE A 4 -16.10 6.11 -57.44
CA ILE A 4 -15.77 4.99 -56.55
C ILE A 4 -14.27 4.97 -56.29
N LEU A 5 -13.44 5.20 -57.32
CA LEU A 5 -11.99 5.32 -57.19
C LEU A 5 -11.57 6.49 -56.30
N LEU A 6 -12.29 7.62 -56.35
CA LEU A 6 -12.03 8.77 -55.49
C LEU A 6 -12.30 8.45 -54.01
N LEU A 7 -13.37 7.69 -53.73
CA LEU A 7 -13.73 7.27 -52.38
C LEU A 7 -12.73 6.24 -51.81
N THR A 8 -12.24 5.31 -52.64
CA THR A 8 -11.23 4.33 -52.20
C THR A 8 -9.86 4.99 -51.97
N VAL A 9 -9.49 5.98 -52.79
CA VAL A 9 -8.26 6.78 -52.59
C VAL A 9 -8.37 7.69 -51.36
N CYS A 10 -9.55 8.27 -51.09
CA CYS A 10 -9.78 9.05 -49.86
C CYS A 10 -9.79 8.16 -48.61
N CYS A 11 -10.41 6.97 -48.63
CA CYS A 11 -10.33 6.02 -47.51
C CYS A 11 -8.89 5.51 -47.29
N ALA A 12 -8.12 5.25 -48.35
CA ALA A 12 -6.71 4.90 -48.22
C ALA A 12 -5.85 6.06 -47.69
N LEU A 13 -6.17 7.31 -48.04
CA LEU A 13 -5.50 8.52 -47.52
C LEU A 13 -5.83 8.80 -46.04
N VAL A 14 -7.08 8.55 -45.62
CA VAL A 14 -7.51 8.70 -44.21
C VAL A 14 -6.95 7.56 -43.36
N CYS A 15 -6.94 6.32 -43.85
CA CYS A 15 -6.27 5.20 -43.18
C CYS A 15 -4.73 5.32 -43.16
N SER A 16 -4.13 6.16 -44.02
CA SER A 16 -2.68 6.47 -43.97
C SER A 16 -2.33 7.64 -43.06
N LEU A 17 -3.32 8.35 -42.51
CA LEU A 17 -3.13 9.36 -41.45
C LEU A 17 -3.31 8.76 -40.04
N SER A 18 -3.93 7.58 -39.93
CA SER A 18 -3.92 6.74 -38.72
C SER A 18 -2.76 5.75 -38.69
N GLY A 19 -1.77 5.92 -39.57
CA GLY A 19 -0.61 5.05 -39.69
C GLY A 19 0.51 5.49 -38.76
N CYS A 20 0.83 4.61 -37.81
CA CYS A 20 2.10 4.44 -37.10
C CYS A 20 2.24 5.05 -35.69
N ILE A 21 1.47 4.54 -34.72
CA ILE A 21 1.92 4.52 -33.30
C ILE A 21 3.20 3.65 -33.16
N VAL A 22 3.41 2.69 -34.07
CA VAL A 22 4.50 1.70 -34.01
C VAL A 22 5.90 2.22 -34.45
N PHE A 23 6.05 3.41 -35.06
CA PHE A 23 7.33 3.83 -35.69
C PHE A 23 8.04 5.08 -35.11
N ARG A 24 7.71 5.55 -33.91
CA ARG A 24 8.52 6.60 -33.22
C ARG A 24 9.39 6.11 -32.06
N ARG A 25 9.55 4.79 -31.89
CA ARG A 25 10.53 4.20 -30.95
C ARG A 25 11.95 4.25 -31.56
N GLY A 26 12.66 5.38 -31.46
CA GLY A 26 14.12 5.41 -31.74
C GLY A 26 14.76 6.76 -32.05
N SER A 27 15.83 7.10 -31.30
CA SER A 27 16.80 8.20 -31.44
C SER A 27 16.29 9.66 -31.42
N SER A 28 15.06 9.96 -31.85
CA SER A 28 14.56 11.35 -31.86
C SER A 28 14.02 11.82 -30.51
N ASN A 29 13.51 10.89 -29.68
CA ASN A 29 12.94 11.24 -28.37
C ASN A 29 13.98 11.82 -27.39
N GLU A 30 15.26 11.51 -27.59
CA GLU A 30 16.36 12.09 -26.80
C GLU A 30 16.39 13.63 -26.84
N TYR A 31 15.99 14.23 -27.97
CA TYR A 31 16.05 15.67 -28.18
C TYR A 31 14.72 16.39 -27.96
N ARG A 32 13.66 15.64 -27.62
CA ARG A 32 12.34 16.19 -27.33
C ARG A 32 12.27 16.67 -25.88
N SER A 33 11.44 17.67 -25.64
CA SER A 33 11.19 18.11 -24.27
C SER A 33 10.33 17.07 -23.53
N ASP A 34 10.42 17.10 -22.20
CA ASP A 34 9.64 16.20 -21.36
C ASP A 34 8.14 16.49 -21.48
N GLU A 35 7.77 17.77 -21.62
CA GLU A 35 6.40 18.22 -21.87
C GLU A 35 5.87 17.68 -23.21
N GLU A 36 6.64 17.79 -24.31
CA GLU A 36 6.21 17.27 -25.61
C GLU A 36 5.99 15.75 -25.61
N LEU A 37 6.81 15.02 -24.86
CA LEU A 37 6.72 13.56 -24.78
C LEU A 37 5.57 13.13 -23.87
N ALA A 38 5.37 13.83 -22.77
CA ALA A 38 4.30 13.56 -21.83
C ALA A 38 2.93 13.92 -22.40
N ASP A 39 2.82 15.06 -23.09
CA ASP A 39 1.59 15.50 -23.74
C ASP A 39 1.17 14.52 -24.85
N GLU A 40 2.11 14.05 -25.68
CA GLU A 40 1.82 13.00 -26.67
C GLU A 40 1.38 11.70 -26.00
N MET A 41 1.97 11.34 -24.85
CA MET A 41 1.60 10.11 -24.16
C MET A 41 0.20 10.18 -23.56
N ILE A 42 -0.16 11.28 -22.88
CA ILE A 42 -1.52 11.41 -22.33
C ILE A 42 -2.57 11.47 -23.45
N GLU A 43 -2.27 12.13 -24.58
CA GLU A 43 -3.13 12.11 -25.76
C GLU A 43 -3.38 10.69 -26.24
N ASN A 44 -2.32 9.87 -26.38
CA ASN A 44 -2.45 8.48 -26.80
C ASN A 44 -3.26 7.63 -25.81
N ILE A 45 -3.08 7.83 -24.50
CA ILE A 45 -3.84 7.12 -23.45
C ILE A 45 -5.33 7.46 -23.56
N ILE A 46 -5.67 8.75 -23.64
CA ILE A 46 -7.05 9.23 -23.80
C ILE A 46 -7.66 8.69 -25.10
N ASP A 47 -6.91 8.74 -26.20
CA ASP A 47 -7.34 8.24 -27.50
C ASP A 47 -7.67 6.75 -27.50
N CYS A 48 -6.97 5.94 -26.69
CA CYS A 48 -7.27 4.52 -26.53
C CYS A 48 -8.54 4.31 -25.72
N ALA A 49 -8.72 5.09 -24.64
CA ALA A 49 -9.92 5.02 -23.81
C ALA A 49 -11.19 5.44 -24.56
N GLU A 50 -11.16 6.57 -25.27
CA GLU A 50 -12.31 7.05 -26.05
C GLU A 50 -12.73 6.11 -27.19
N LYS A 51 -11.79 5.29 -27.69
CA LYS A 51 -12.04 4.30 -28.75
C LYS A 51 -12.37 2.91 -28.19
N GLU A 52 -12.39 2.76 -26.87
CA GLU A 52 -12.57 1.49 -26.17
C GLU A 52 -11.57 0.41 -26.66
N ASP A 53 -10.33 0.81 -26.98
CA ASP A 53 -9.30 -0.06 -27.56
C ASP A 53 -8.26 -0.49 -26.50
N ALA A 54 -8.66 -1.44 -25.63
CA ALA A 54 -7.81 -1.99 -24.56
C ALA A 54 -6.52 -2.59 -25.11
N LYS A 55 -6.59 -3.15 -26.33
CA LYS A 55 -5.42 -3.70 -26.99
C LYS A 55 -4.44 -2.61 -27.41
N ALA A 56 -4.91 -1.50 -28.00
CA ALA A 56 -4.03 -0.39 -28.30
C ALA A 56 -3.41 0.23 -27.04
N LEU A 57 -4.16 0.30 -25.93
CA LEU A 57 -3.63 0.77 -24.64
C LEU A 57 -2.49 -0.13 -24.14
N THR A 58 -2.66 -1.45 -24.18
CA THR A 58 -1.59 -2.40 -23.80
C THR A 58 -0.37 -2.29 -24.71
N GLU A 59 -0.53 -2.06 -26.02
CA GLU A 59 0.59 -1.89 -26.97
C GLU A 59 1.46 -0.63 -26.69
N LEU A 60 0.99 0.32 -25.87
CA LEU A 60 1.78 1.46 -25.39
C LEU A 60 2.81 1.07 -24.31
N PHE A 61 2.61 -0.07 -23.62
CA PHE A 61 3.50 -0.54 -22.57
C PHE A 61 4.85 -1.02 -23.13
N SER A 62 5.83 -1.05 -22.24
CA SER A 62 7.14 -1.66 -22.48
C SER A 62 7.02 -3.18 -22.42
N GLN A 63 7.90 -3.89 -23.13
CA GLN A 63 7.94 -5.37 -23.05
C GLN A 63 8.20 -5.83 -21.61
N TYR A 64 9.07 -5.10 -20.89
CA TYR A 64 9.32 -5.35 -19.48
C TYR A 64 8.03 -5.30 -18.64
N ALA A 65 7.18 -4.30 -18.85
CA ALA A 65 5.92 -4.17 -18.12
C ALA A 65 4.92 -5.27 -18.52
N GLU A 66 4.82 -5.61 -19.80
CA GLU A 66 4.01 -6.73 -20.28
C GLU A 66 4.42 -8.06 -19.62
N ASP A 67 5.72 -8.33 -19.52
CA ASP A 67 6.25 -9.58 -18.95
C ASP A 67 6.14 -9.62 -17.42
N SER A 68 6.13 -8.44 -16.77
CA SER A 68 6.17 -8.32 -15.30
C SER A 68 4.79 -8.12 -14.66
N THR A 69 3.75 -7.86 -15.46
CA THR A 69 2.39 -7.58 -14.98
C THR A 69 1.48 -8.76 -15.27
N LEU A 70 0.91 -9.36 -14.22
CA LEU A 70 -0.14 -10.35 -14.39
C LEU A 70 -1.42 -9.66 -14.88
N ASN A 71 -2.05 -10.21 -15.93
CA ASN A 71 -3.34 -9.75 -16.44
C ASN A 71 -3.40 -8.28 -16.92
N LEU A 72 -2.32 -7.75 -17.49
CA LEU A 72 -2.29 -6.37 -18.03
C LEU A 72 -3.45 -6.06 -19.01
N ALA A 73 -3.90 -7.05 -19.79
CA ALA A 73 -5.03 -6.90 -20.68
C ALA A 73 -6.36 -6.66 -19.94
N GLU A 74 -6.60 -7.36 -18.84
CA GLU A 74 -7.81 -7.17 -18.01
C GLU A 74 -7.76 -5.81 -17.30
N GLN A 75 -6.58 -5.40 -16.80
CA GLN A 75 -6.40 -4.07 -16.21
C GLN A 75 -6.63 -2.94 -17.22
N ALA A 76 -6.28 -3.16 -18.50
CA ALA A 76 -6.57 -2.20 -19.56
C ALA A 76 -8.08 -2.12 -19.87
N GLU A 77 -8.80 -3.24 -19.79
CA GLU A 77 -10.26 -3.25 -19.90
C GLU A 77 -10.89 -2.46 -18.74
N GLU A 78 -10.46 -2.71 -17.50
CA GLU A 78 -10.95 -1.99 -16.30
C GLU A 78 -10.71 -0.47 -16.41
N PHE A 79 -9.53 -0.06 -16.88
CA PHE A 79 -9.23 1.36 -17.13
C PHE A 79 -10.18 2.00 -18.14
N ILE A 80 -10.50 1.29 -19.22
CA ILE A 80 -11.39 1.79 -20.27
C ILE A 80 -12.83 1.87 -19.76
N GLU A 81 -13.29 0.87 -19.02
CA GLU A 81 -14.62 0.88 -18.41
C GLU A 81 -14.77 2.04 -17.40
N PHE A 82 -13.69 2.35 -16.68
CA PHE A 82 -13.65 3.47 -15.74
C PHE A 82 -13.64 4.85 -16.42
N PHE A 83 -12.99 4.97 -17.58
CA PHE A 83 -12.89 6.22 -18.33
C PHE A 83 -14.16 6.49 -19.13
N GLN A 84 -15.03 7.33 -18.60
CA GLN A 84 -16.35 7.62 -19.17
C GLN A 84 -16.37 8.97 -19.91
N GLY A 85 -17.09 8.97 -21.03
CA GLY A 85 -17.33 10.16 -21.85
C GLY A 85 -16.23 10.45 -22.87
N GLN A 86 -16.31 11.63 -23.47
CA GLN A 86 -15.36 12.15 -24.45
C GLN A 86 -14.61 13.34 -23.86
N CYS A 87 -13.29 13.27 -23.87
CA CYS A 87 -12.37 14.29 -23.42
C CYS A 87 -12.66 15.65 -24.09
N LYS A 88 -12.86 16.67 -23.25
CA LYS A 88 -13.01 18.07 -23.66
C LYS A 88 -11.69 18.81 -23.56
N SER A 89 -10.91 18.51 -22.52
CA SER A 89 -9.62 19.13 -22.29
C SER A 89 -8.82 18.32 -21.29
N TRP A 90 -7.49 18.38 -21.40
CA TRP A 90 -6.57 17.89 -20.40
C TRP A 90 -5.51 18.95 -20.11
N LYS A 91 -4.94 18.91 -18.91
CA LYS A 91 -3.82 19.75 -18.51
C LYS A 91 -2.99 19.03 -17.46
N GLY A 92 -1.68 19.05 -17.61
CA GLY A 92 -0.78 18.41 -16.67
C GLY A 92 0.61 18.99 -16.71
N ASN A 93 1.51 18.27 -16.07
CA ASN A 93 2.94 18.47 -16.17
C ASN A 93 3.65 17.12 -16.14
N ALA A 94 4.95 17.16 -16.42
CA ALA A 94 5.81 16.01 -16.26
C ALA A 94 7.09 16.42 -15.51
N SER A 95 7.58 15.48 -14.71
CA SER A 95 8.94 15.50 -14.19
C SER A 95 9.75 14.38 -14.86
N SER A 96 11.07 14.55 -14.88
CA SER A 96 11.95 13.57 -15.51
C SER A 96 13.13 13.19 -14.62
N HIS A 97 13.56 11.96 -14.79
CA HIS A 97 14.81 11.45 -14.27
C HIS A 97 15.61 10.86 -15.42
N GLU A 98 16.87 11.25 -15.56
CA GLU A 98 17.72 10.75 -16.64
C GLU A 98 19.10 10.33 -16.15
N LYS A 99 19.64 9.30 -16.81
CA LYS A 99 21.04 8.88 -16.66
C LYS A 99 21.80 9.25 -17.93
N SER A 100 22.92 9.95 -17.76
CA SER A 100 23.80 10.35 -18.86
C SER A 100 25.23 9.87 -18.62
N GLU A 101 25.86 9.31 -19.65
CA GLU A 101 27.26 8.88 -19.61
C GLU A 101 28.02 9.45 -20.81
N TYR A 102 29.21 10.00 -20.56
CA TYR A 102 30.08 10.59 -21.59
C TYR A 102 29.37 11.59 -22.52
N GLY A 103 28.42 12.36 -21.98
CA GLY A 103 27.65 13.36 -22.72
C GLY A 103 26.54 12.78 -23.61
N LYS A 104 26.13 11.53 -23.38
CA LYS A 104 24.99 10.89 -24.04
C LYS A 104 23.98 10.43 -23.00
N THR A 105 22.70 10.73 -23.20
CA THR A 105 21.63 10.22 -22.36
C THR A 105 21.45 8.72 -22.63
N ILE A 106 21.59 7.90 -21.60
CA ILE A 106 21.47 6.44 -21.65
C ILE A 106 20.01 6.03 -21.55
N TRP A 107 19.27 6.65 -20.63
CA TRP A 107 17.82 6.49 -20.50
C TRP A 107 17.23 7.74 -19.85
N ARG A 108 15.93 7.91 -20.07
CA ARG A 108 15.10 8.92 -19.41
C ARG A 108 13.80 8.25 -18.99
N GLU A 109 13.36 8.54 -17.78
CA GLU A 109 12.05 8.21 -17.23
C GLU A 109 11.27 9.51 -17.05
N LEU A 110 10.01 9.52 -17.47
CA LEU A 110 9.07 10.61 -17.31
C LEU A 110 7.95 10.18 -16.36
N ARG A 111 7.56 11.09 -15.48
CA ARG A 111 6.39 10.95 -14.61
C ARG A 111 5.41 12.04 -14.96
N GLY A 112 4.34 11.66 -15.67
CA GLY A 112 3.27 12.55 -16.08
C GLY A 112 2.17 12.59 -15.03
N GLN A 113 1.60 13.76 -14.78
CA GLN A 113 0.43 13.95 -13.92
C GLN A 113 -0.54 14.92 -14.59
N TYR A 114 -1.75 14.46 -14.87
CA TYR A 114 -2.72 15.15 -15.73
C TYR A 114 -4.10 15.18 -15.09
N SER A 115 -4.76 16.34 -15.20
CA SER A 115 -6.20 16.47 -15.01
C SER A 115 -6.88 16.36 -16.37
N VAL A 116 -7.83 15.45 -16.50
CA VAL A 116 -8.58 15.20 -17.74
C VAL A 116 -10.06 15.46 -17.47
N ILE A 117 -10.69 16.29 -18.29
CA ILE A 117 -12.10 16.67 -18.18
C ILE A 117 -12.83 16.06 -19.38
N THR A 118 -13.79 15.19 -19.12
CA THR A 118 -14.72 14.65 -20.13
C THR A 118 -16.06 15.39 -20.05
N ASP A 119 -17.04 14.99 -20.86
CA ASP A 119 -18.43 15.43 -20.69
C ASP A 119 -19.17 14.75 -19.53
N GLU A 120 -18.66 13.65 -19.01
CA GLU A 120 -19.29 12.87 -17.93
C GLU A 120 -18.59 13.07 -16.57
N ALA A 121 -17.25 13.17 -16.56
CA ALA A 121 -16.47 13.18 -15.33
C ALA A 121 -15.15 13.98 -15.44
N GLN A 122 -14.49 14.15 -14.29
CA GLN A 122 -13.14 14.70 -14.20
C GLN A 122 -12.22 13.67 -13.56
N TYR A 123 -11.10 13.38 -14.23
CA TYR A 123 -10.13 12.38 -13.83
C TYR A 123 -8.79 13.02 -13.49
N LYS A 124 -8.05 12.35 -12.60
CA LYS A 124 -6.61 12.52 -12.46
C LYS A 124 -5.94 11.26 -12.99
N ILE A 125 -5.01 11.44 -13.91
CA ILE A 125 -4.23 10.37 -14.52
C ILE A 125 -2.77 10.66 -14.27
N ALA A 126 -2.06 9.68 -13.71
CA ALA A 126 -0.62 9.73 -13.58
C ALA A 126 0.01 8.48 -14.22
N TYR A 127 1.24 8.61 -14.72
CA TYR A 127 1.92 7.49 -15.37
C TYR A 127 3.43 7.61 -15.32
N ILE A 128 4.11 6.47 -15.47
CA ILE A 128 5.56 6.34 -15.65
C ILE A 128 5.84 5.89 -17.09
N TYR A 129 6.66 6.65 -17.80
CA TYR A 129 6.99 6.44 -19.21
C TYR A 129 8.49 6.51 -19.45
N ILE A 130 9.05 5.47 -20.08
CA ILE A 130 10.44 5.46 -20.53
C ILE A 130 10.48 5.63 -22.05
N PRO A 131 10.66 6.86 -22.57
CA PRO A 131 10.67 7.13 -24.01
C PRO A 131 11.78 6.42 -24.79
N PHE A 132 12.89 6.12 -24.12
CA PHE A 132 13.97 5.29 -24.65
C PHE A 132 14.87 4.81 -23.52
N HIS A 133 15.46 3.64 -23.74
CA HIS A 133 16.51 3.10 -22.89
C HIS A 133 17.54 2.39 -23.78
N ARG A 134 18.79 2.85 -23.77
CA ARG A 134 19.82 2.37 -24.73
C ARG A 134 20.37 0.99 -24.39
N GLU A 135 20.54 0.71 -23.11
CA GLU A 135 21.15 -0.54 -22.62
C GLU A 135 20.12 -1.68 -22.50
N GLU A 136 18.91 -1.35 -22.04
CA GLU A 136 17.75 -2.23 -21.88
C GLU A 136 16.55 -1.73 -22.73
N PRO A 137 16.53 -1.93 -24.05
CA PRO A 137 15.49 -1.41 -24.94
C PRO A 137 14.07 -1.96 -24.67
N ASP A 138 13.99 -3.10 -24.01
CA ASP A 138 12.77 -3.75 -23.52
C ASP A 138 12.03 -2.93 -22.46
N LYS A 139 12.74 -2.05 -21.75
CA LYS A 139 12.15 -1.08 -20.80
C LYS A 139 11.51 0.13 -21.48
N ALA A 140 11.65 0.31 -22.80
CA ALA A 140 11.12 1.48 -23.49
C ALA A 140 9.59 1.35 -23.76
N GLY A 141 8.81 2.24 -23.17
CA GLY A 141 7.35 2.25 -23.23
C GLY A 141 6.75 2.74 -21.91
N LEU A 142 5.42 2.66 -21.79
CA LEU A 142 4.77 2.83 -20.49
C LEU A 142 5.20 1.72 -19.54
N THR A 143 5.44 2.10 -18.29
CA THR A 143 5.74 1.19 -17.19
C THR A 143 4.52 1.02 -16.30
N ALA A 144 3.88 2.14 -15.94
CA ALA A 144 2.69 2.14 -15.09
C ALA A 144 1.75 3.30 -15.46
N ILE A 145 0.44 3.10 -15.28
CA ILE A 145 -0.58 4.16 -15.35
C ILE A 145 -1.52 3.98 -14.16
N GLU A 146 -1.99 5.08 -13.59
CA GLU A 146 -3.04 5.09 -12.59
C GLU A 146 -4.07 6.17 -12.92
N ILE A 147 -5.35 5.81 -12.80
CA ILE A 147 -6.49 6.69 -13.01
C ILE A 147 -7.39 6.71 -11.78
N THR A 148 -7.92 7.88 -11.48
CA THR A 148 -8.90 8.09 -10.41
C THR A 148 -9.81 9.26 -10.76
N THR A 149 -10.94 9.41 -10.07
CA THR A 149 -11.76 10.62 -10.19
C THR A 149 -11.10 11.79 -9.46
N GLU A 150 -11.44 13.03 -9.84
CA GLU A 150 -11.01 14.22 -9.09
C GLU A 150 -11.53 14.21 -7.65
N GLU A 151 -12.70 13.60 -7.40
CA GLU A 151 -13.25 13.46 -6.05
C GLU A 151 -12.38 12.57 -5.18
N THR A 152 -12.06 11.35 -5.65
CA THR A 152 -11.19 10.40 -4.94
C THR A 152 -9.78 10.97 -4.75
N PHE A 153 -9.21 11.64 -5.75
CA PHE A 153 -7.91 12.30 -5.64
C PHE A 153 -7.83 13.36 -4.54
N ASN A 154 -8.93 14.05 -4.25
CA ASN A 154 -8.97 15.12 -3.24
C ASN A 154 -9.15 14.59 -1.82
N LYS A 155 -9.21 13.26 -1.61
CA LYS A 155 -9.31 12.67 -0.28
C LYS A 155 -7.94 12.62 0.41
N ASP A 156 -7.92 12.85 1.72
CA ASP A 156 -6.68 12.95 2.50
C ASP A 156 -5.86 11.65 2.52
N TRP A 157 -6.49 10.50 2.31
CA TRP A 157 -5.83 9.19 2.25
C TRP A 157 -5.24 8.86 0.88
N PHE A 158 -5.57 9.62 -0.17
CA PHE A 158 -5.19 9.26 -1.54
C PHE A 158 -3.67 9.31 -1.74
N LEU A 159 -3.11 8.20 -2.23
CA LEU A 159 -1.71 8.06 -2.60
C LEU A 159 -1.61 7.33 -3.94
N TRP A 160 -0.73 7.80 -4.82
CA TRP A 160 -0.43 7.11 -6.07
C TRP A 160 0.28 5.79 -5.80
N SER A 161 -0.17 4.72 -6.44
CA SER A 161 0.37 3.36 -6.41
C SER A 161 1.43 3.10 -7.51
N LEU A 162 1.70 4.09 -8.36
CA LEU A 162 2.61 3.99 -9.52
C LEU A 162 4.02 3.45 -9.23
N ASP A 163 4.51 3.61 -8.00
CA ASP A 163 5.86 3.18 -7.60
C ASP A 163 5.93 1.74 -7.11
N GLN A 164 4.80 1.04 -6.98
CA GLN A 164 4.79 -0.31 -6.44
C GLN A 164 5.27 -1.34 -7.46
N LYS A 165 4.58 -1.45 -8.60
CA LYS A 165 4.86 -2.43 -9.66
C LYS A 165 4.45 -1.87 -11.04
N PRO A 166 4.97 -2.44 -12.16
CA PRO A 166 4.41 -2.17 -13.48
C PRO A 166 2.93 -2.60 -13.55
N GLY A 167 2.12 -1.85 -14.29
CA GLY A 167 0.70 -2.19 -14.50
C GLY A 167 -0.22 -0.99 -14.72
N ILE A 168 -1.52 -1.27 -14.79
CA ILE A 168 -2.58 -0.27 -14.86
C ILE A 168 -3.41 -0.35 -13.58
N TYR A 169 -3.65 0.80 -12.96
CA TYR A 169 -4.35 0.91 -11.69
C TYR A 169 -5.58 1.81 -11.84
N VAL A 170 -6.71 1.34 -11.35
CA VAL A 170 -7.92 2.15 -11.16
C VAL A 170 -8.10 2.32 -9.67
N THR A 171 -7.94 3.56 -9.19
CA THR A 171 -8.11 3.89 -7.78
C THR A 171 -9.44 4.57 -7.61
N GLU A 172 -10.39 3.84 -7.05
CA GLU A 172 -11.70 4.34 -6.67
C GLU A 172 -11.81 4.45 -5.16
N ASP A 173 -12.77 5.27 -4.73
CA ASP A 173 -13.21 5.25 -3.36
C ASP A 173 -13.80 3.88 -3.06
N LYS A 174 -13.17 3.11 -2.17
CA LYS A 174 -13.54 1.71 -1.87
C LYS A 174 -14.96 1.54 -1.29
N GLU A 175 -15.74 2.63 -1.14
CA GLU A 175 -17.14 2.60 -0.73
C GLU A 175 -18.13 2.30 -1.89
N GLU A 176 -17.78 2.52 -3.18
CA GLU A 176 -18.79 2.50 -4.26
C GLU A 176 -18.83 1.28 -5.20
N ARG A 177 -17.93 0.28 -5.09
CA ARG A 177 -18.10 -1.01 -5.81
C ARG A 177 -18.89 -2.10 -5.07
N PHE A 178 -19.28 -1.88 -3.80
CA PHE A 178 -20.07 -2.84 -3.02
C PHE A 178 -21.56 -2.46 -2.88
N SER A 179 -22.02 -1.38 -3.51
CA SER A 179 -23.30 -0.74 -3.13
C SER A 179 -24.57 -1.22 -3.85
N GLU A 180 -24.54 -2.24 -4.72
CA GLU A 180 -25.80 -2.80 -5.26
C GLU A 180 -26.45 -3.90 -4.41
N GLN A 181 -25.78 -4.40 -3.36
CA GLN A 181 -26.40 -5.32 -2.42
C GLN A 181 -26.33 -4.75 -1.00
N ARG A 182 -27.50 -4.42 -0.46
CA ARG A 182 -27.63 -3.99 0.94
C ARG A 182 -27.07 -5.09 1.84
N LEU A 183 -25.98 -4.79 2.54
CA LEU A 183 -25.46 -5.64 3.61
C LEU A 183 -26.55 -5.91 4.65
N ILE A 184 -26.59 -7.14 5.15
CA ILE A 184 -27.53 -7.56 6.18
C ILE A 184 -27.21 -6.83 7.50
N THR A 185 -28.18 -6.48 8.34
CA THR A 185 -27.83 -5.93 9.67
C THR A 185 -27.38 -7.04 10.64
N PRO A 186 -26.68 -6.72 11.75
CA PRO A 186 -26.34 -7.71 12.78
C PRO A 186 -27.56 -8.49 13.30
N GLU A 187 -28.70 -7.82 13.50
CA GLU A 187 -29.93 -8.49 13.94
C GLU A 187 -30.50 -9.43 12.89
N GLU A 188 -30.42 -9.05 11.61
CA GLU A 188 -30.86 -9.85 10.49
C GLU A 188 -29.93 -11.06 10.29
N LEU A 189 -28.61 -10.90 10.45
CA LEU A 189 -27.61 -11.97 10.45
C LEU A 189 -27.87 -12.98 11.58
N ILE A 190 -28.02 -12.51 12.82
CA ILE A 190 -28.31 -13.37 13.99
C ILE A 190 -29.57 -14.19 13.74
N ARG A 191 -30.61 -13.58 13.16
CA ARG A 191 -31.88 -14.23 12.86
C ARG A 191 -31.75 -15.25 11.72
N ALA A 192 -31.06 -14.90 10.64
CA ALA A 192 -30.91 -15.75 9.45
C ALA A 192 -30.01 -16.97 9.74
N ALA A 193 -28.84 -16.74 10.34
CA ALA A 193 -27.89 -17.78 10.70
C ALA A 193 -28.23 -18.55 11.99
N GLY A 194 -29.26 -18.11 12.73
CA GLY A 194 -29.71 -18.78 13.96
C GLY A 194 -28.68 -18.76 15.09
N LEU A 195 -27.90 -17.69 15.20
CA LEU A 195 -26.77 -17.59 16.12
C LEU A 195 -27.22 -17.50 17.59
N THR A 196 -26.54 -18.21 18.48
CA THR A 196 -26.68 -18.00 19.92
C THR A 196 -25.72 -16.92 20.41
N LYS A 197 -26.03 -16.32 21.56
CA LYS A 197 -25.24 -15.22 22.15
C LYS A 197 -23.79 -15.59 22.41
N GLU A 198 -23.51 -16.87 22.62
CA GLU A 198 -22.17 -17.42 22.85
C GLU A 198 -21.34 -17.49 21.55
N GLN A 199 -21.97 -17.66 20.39
CA GLN A 199 -21.27 -17.87 19.11
C GLN A 199 -20.70 -16.59 18.49
N TYR A 200 -21.31 -15.44 18.78
CA TYR A 200 -20.81 -14.13 18.35
C TYR A 200 -20.21 -13.35 19.53
N ARG A 201 -19.94 -14.02 20.65
CA ARG A 201 -19.47 -13.36 21.87
C ARG A 201 -18.03 -12.89 21.69
N GLY A 202 -17.85 -11.59 21.51
CA GLY A 202 -16.53 -10.97 21.32
C GLY A 202 -16.22 -10.61 19.87
N ALA A 203 -17.09 -10.96 18.91
CA ALA A 203 -17.00 -10.50 17.54
C ALA A 203 -17.74 -9.17 17.37
N ASP A 204 -17.12 -8.22 16.66
CA ASP A 204 -17.83 -7.08 16.10
C ASP A 204 -18.60 -7.56 14.86
N LEU A 205 -19.92 -7.71 15.00
CA LEU A 205 -20.77 -8.20 13.93
C LEU A 205 -20.94 -7.20 12.79
N GLU A 206 -20.80 -5.90 13.04
CA GLU A 206 -20.85 -4.89 11.98
C GLU A 206 -19.59 -5.04 11.11
N GLN A 207 -18.41 -5.08 11.74
CA GLN A 207 -17.15 -5.31 11.02
C GLN A 207 -17.13 -6.66 10.30
N PHE A 208 -17.61 -7.74 10.93
CA PHE A 208 -17.68 -9.06 10.31
C PHE A 208 -18.54 -9.09 9.05
N ILE A 209 -19.69 -8.39 9.08
CA ILE A 209 -20.58 -8.29 7.93
C ILE A 209 -19.92 -7.53 6.79
N GLU A 210 -19.22 -6.45 7.11
CA GLU A 210 -18.47 -5.66 6.13
C GLU A 210 -17.32 -6.45 5.52
N ASP A 211 -16.53 -7.14 6.34
CA ASP A 211 -15.34 -7.88 5.91
C ASP A 211 -15.67 -9.06 5.00
N PHE A 212 -16.80 -9.75 5.26
CA PHE A 212 -17.28 -10.83 4.42
C PHE A 212 -18.33 -10.39 3.38
N ALA A 213 -18.64 -9.09 3.33
CA ALA A 213 -19.67 -8.49 2.47
C ALA A 213 -20.99 -9.27 2.49
N ILE A 214 -21.49 -9.63 3.68
CA ILE A 214 -22.67 -10.50 3.85
C ILE A 214 -23.96 -9.74 3.55
N THR A 215 -24.79 -10.30 2.68
CA THR A 215 -26.05 -9.71 2.22
C THR A 215 -27.26 -10.56 2.61
N GLU A 216 -28.48 -10.00 2.50
CA GLU A 216 -29.70 -10.80 2.66
C GLU A 216 -29.80 -11.97 1.64
N GLU A 217 -29.11 -11.87 0.50
CA GLU A 217 -29.20 -12.86 -0.59
C GLU A 217 -28.23 -14.04 -0.41
N ASP A 218 -27.07 -13.82 0.21
CA ASP A 218 -26.01 -14.82 0.37
C ASP A 218 -25.92 -15.46 1.76
N VAL A 219 -26.52 -14.85 2.79
CA VAL A 219 -26.40 -15.29 4.19
C VAL A 219 -26.78 -16.77 4.39
N ASP A 220 -27.77 -17.27 3.66
CA ASP A 220 -28.22 -18.67 3.72
C ASP A 220 -27.26 -19.65 3.03
N ALA A 221 -26.36 -19.16 2.17
CA ALA A 221 -25.34 -19.95 1.49
C ALA A 221 -24.00 -19.97 2.24
N LEU A 222 -23.78 -19.06 3.18
CA LEU A 222 -22.56 -18.93 3.97
C LEU A 222 -22.64 -19.73 5.29
N ASN A 223 -21.51 -20.32 5.70
CA ASN A 223 -21.43 -21.02 7.00
C ASN A 223 -21.02 -20.04 8.11
N ILE A 224 -21.93 -19.13 8.45
CA ILE A 224 -21.69 -18.03 9.40
C ILE A 224 -21.09 -18.50 10.75
N PRO A 225 -21.56 -19.59 11.39
CA PRO A 225 -20.95 -20.06 12.63
C PRO A 225 -19.46 -20.43 12.51
N LEU A 226 -19.06 -21.04 11.39
CA LEU A 226 -17.66 -21.39 11.14
C LEU A 226 -16.83 -20.14 10.82
N LEU A 227 -17.38 -19.23 10.02
CA LEU A 227 -16.72 -17.97 9.70
C LEU A 227 -16.47 -17.13 10.96
N LEU A 228 -17.43 -17.06 11.88
CA LEU A 228 -17.26 -16.38 13.17
C LEU A 228 -16.24 -17.07 14.09
N GLU A 229 -16.10 -18.39 14.02
CA GLU A 229 -15.09 -19.14 14.78
C GLU A 229 -13.67 -18.85 14.28
N GLU A 230 -13.52 -18.57 12.98
CA GLU A 230 -12.24 -18.30 12.31
C GLU A 230 -11.97 -16.80 12.07
N TYR A 231 -12.87 -15.91 12.52
CA TYR A 231 -12.81 -14.49 12.20
C TYR A 231 -11.82 -13.73 13.11
N GLU A 232 -10.85 -13.09 12.46
CA GLU A 232 -9.86 -12.19 13.06
C GLU A 232 -10.05 -10.79 12.40
N PRO A 233 -10.61 -9.79 13.11
CA PRO A 233 -11.03 -8.50 12.53
C PRO A 233 -9.88 -7.64 11.99
N ASP A 234 -8.63 -7.98 12.28
CA ASP A 234 -7.44 -7.24 11.82
C ASP A 234 -6.87 -7.75 10.48
N ARG A 235 -7.57 -8.67 9.78
CA ARG A 235 -7.14 -9.20 8.48
C ARG A 235 -7.74 -8.43 7.30
N LYS A 236 -7.33 -7.19 7.09
CA LYS A 236 -7.47 -6.54 5.76
C LYS A 236 -6.23 -6.83 4.91
N ASP A 237 -6.41 -7.57 3.81
CA ASP A 237 -5.39 -7.84 2.78
C ASP A 237 -4.05 -8.42 3.25
N GLY A 238 -4.02 -9.09 4.41
CA GLY A 238 -2.78 -9.62 4.97
C GLY A 238 -1.79 -8.52 5.37
N LEU A 239 -2.30 -7.36 5.81
CA LEU A 239 -1.55 -6.32 6.51
C LEU A 239 -1.98 -6.37 7.97
N ILE A 240 -1.05 -6.60 8.90
CA ILE A 240 -1.33 -6.47 10.34
C ILE A 240 -0.70 -5.14 10.78
N ASP A 241 -1.56 -4.16 11.06
CA ASP A 241 -1.19 -2.84 11.59
C ASP A 241 -1.26 -2.86 13.13
N VAL A 242 -0.10 -2.74 13.75
CA VAL A 242 0.10 -2.68 15.21
C VAL A 242 0.74 -1.35 15.62
N SER A 243 0.67 -0.33 14.77
CA SER A 243 1.20 1.02 15.02
C SER A 243 0.54 1.67 16.23
N TYR A 244 -0.73 1.35 16.50
CA TYR A 244 -1.45 1.88 17.66
C TYR A 244 -0.66 1.67 18.96
N LEU A 245 0.07 0.56 19.13
CA LEU A 245 0.86 0.24 20.34
C LEU A 245 1.85 1.35 20.75
N ILE A 246 2.35 2.11 19.78
CA ILE A 246 3.29 3.22 20.01
C ILE A 246 2.61 4.60 20.10
N GLU A 247 1.31 4.70 19.78
CA GLU A 247 0.50 5.93 19.78
C GLU A 247 -0.11 6.30 21.14
N ASP A 248 -0.43 7.57 21.37
CA ASP A 248 -0.75 8.05 22.73
C ASP A 248 -2.16 7.72 23.26
N ASP A 249 -3.09 7.33 22.41
CA ASP A 249 -4.52 7.20 22.74
C ASP A 249 -4.96 5.78 23.16
N ILE A 250 -4.09 5.02 23.84
CA ILE A 250 -4.39 3.65 24.32
C ILE A 250 -4.64 3.60 25.84
N GLU A 251 -5.56 2.72 26.25
CA GLU A 251 -5.81 2.42 27.66
C GLU A 251 -4.58 1.77 28.32
N LYS A 252 -4.12 2.37 29.42
CA LYS A 252 -2.90 1.93 30.10
C LYS A 252 -3.15 0.79 31.09
N ARG A 253 -2.36 -0.27 31.00
CA ARG A 253 -2.25 -1.29 32.05
C ARG A 253 -1.65 -0.66 33.30
N THR A 254 -2.20 -0.98 34.48
CA THR A 254 -1.74 -0.40 35.76
C THR A 254 -1.33 -1.43 36.83
N SER A 255 -1.60 -2.71 36.62
CA SER A 255 -1.19 -3.82 37.50
C SER A 255 -1.04 -5.12 36.71
N ASP A 256 -0.56 -6.17 37.37
CA ASP A 256 -0.56 -7.55 36.84
C ASP A 256 0.10 -7.67 35.46
N PHE A 257 1.29 -7.06 35.33
CA PHE A 257 2.00 -6.86 34.08
C PHE A 257 2.58 -8.13 33.45
N THR A 258 2.57 -9.25 34.19
CA THR A 258 3.09 -10.53 33.71
C THR A 258 1.99 -11.52 33.34
N GLU A 259 0.72 -11.16 33.55
CA GLU A 259 -0.43 -12.01 33.25
C GLU A 259 -1.09 -11.61 31.93
N ASN A 260 -1.43 -12.60 31.10
CA ASN A 260 -2.16 -12.43 29.83
C ASN A 260 -1.50 -11.46 28.85
N VAL A 261 -0.17 -11.53 28.74
CA VAL A 261 0.58 -10.76 27.73
C VAL A 261 0.29 -11.33 26.34
N TYR A 262 -0.12 -10.47 25.43
CA TYR A 262 -0.49 -10.78 24.06
C TYR A 262 0.64 -10.47 23.07
N ALA A 263 1.26 -9.29 23.19
CA ALA A 263 2.34 -8.87 22.31
C ALA A 263 3.40 -8.03 23.01
N ILE A 264 4.61 -8.00 22.45
CA ILE A 264 5.70 -7.11 22.89
C ILE A 264 6.24 -6.37 21.66
N ALA A 265 6.18 -5.05 21.70
CA ALA A 265 6.70 -4.17 20.66
C ALA A 265 7.86 -3.33 21.18
N PHE A 266 8.95 -3.26 20.43
CA PHE A 266 10.12 -2.44 20.77
C PHE A 266 10.63 -1.71 19.53
N MET A 267 10.82 -0.40 19.68
CA MET A 267 11.42 0.48 18.69
C MET A 267 12.53 1.29 19.34
N GLU A 268 13.68 1.35 18.70
CA GLU A 268 14.77 2.24 19.07
C GLU A 268 15.27 2.98 17.83
N ASN A 269 15.45 4.28 17.94
CA ASN A 269 16.16 5.09 16.96
C ASN A 269 17.39 5.72 17.62
N LYS A 270 18.57 5.39 17.11
CA LYS A 270 19.86 5.95 17.49
C LYS A 270 20.51 6.58 16.26
N ASN A 271 20.28 7.88 16.06
CA ASN A 271 20.86 8.70 15.00
C ASN A 271 20.58 8.16 13.57
N THR A 272 21.40 7.21 13.11
CA THR A 272 21.36 6.64 11.76
C THR A 272 20.82 5.21 11.72
N SER A 273 20.50 4.61 12.87
CA SER A 273 19.95 3.26 12.95
C SER A 273 18.60 3.28 13.66
N THR A 274 17.59 2.70 13.02
CA THR A 274 16.34 2.32 13.67
C THR A 274 16.34 0.81 13.82
N GLU A 275 15.87 0.31 14.96
CA GLU A 275 15.65 -1.11 15.22
C GLU A 275 14.22 -1.28 15.70
N CYS A 276 13.47 -2.16 15.05
CA CYS A 276 12.09 -2.47 15.37
C CYS A 276 11.97 -3.98 15.56
N VAL A 277 11.29 -4.41 16.62
CA VAL A 277 10.89 -5.80 16.82
C VAL A 277 9.47 -5.88 17.38
N TYR A 278 8.71 -6.82 16.84
CA TYR A 278 7.38 -7.17 17.31
C TYR A 278 7.33 -8.66 17.61
N TYR A 279 6.85 -9.02 18.80
CA TYR A 279 6.62 -10.40 19.22
C TYR A 279 5.13 -10.66 19.31
N ASP A 280 4.68 -11.61 18.51
CA ASP A 280 3.36 -12.22 18.56
C ASP A 280 3.47 -13.48 19.42
N LEU A 281 3.02 -13.38 20.68
CA LEU A 281 3.13 -14.48 21.64
C LEU A 281 2.20 -15.65 21.31
N PRO A 282 0.92 -15.44 20.92
CA PRO A 282 0.02 -16.52 20.50
C PRO A 282 0.60 -17.38 19.38
N ASP A 283 1.12 -16.76 18.33
CA ASP A 283 1.65 -17.48 17.15
C ASP A 283 3.13 -17.85 17.26
N ARG A 284 3.82 -17.36 18.30
CA ARG A 284 5.26 -17.52 18.51
C ARG A 284 6.08 -17.00 17.34
N LYS A 285 5.63 -15.89 16.76
CA LYS A 285 6.29 -15.20 15.67
C LYS A 285 6.97 -13.95 16.17
N ARG A 286 8.08 -13.64 15.54
CA ARG A 286 8.90 -12.47 15.79
C ARG A 286 9.18 -11.79 14.47
N TYR A 287 8.91 -10.50 14.40
CA TYR A 287 9.14 -9.69 13.21
C TYR A 287 10.19 -8.65 13.58
N GLN A 288 11.29 -8.59 12.83
CA GLN A 288 12.38 -7.66 13.09
C GLN A 288 12.79 -6.96 11.80
N THR A 289 13.06 -5.65 11.89
CA THR A 289 13.63 -4.87 10.78
C THR A 289 14.30 -3.62 11.32
N SER A 290 15.15 -2.99 10.51
CA SER A 290 15.77 -1.70 10.82
C SER A 290 14.94 -0.50 10.31
N ASN A 291 13.64 -0.71 10.11
CA ASN A 291 12.72 0.25 9.49
C ASN A 291 11.55 0.55 10.43
N ALA A 292 11.25 1.84 10.64
CA ALA A 292 10.18 2.29 11.54
C ALA A 292 8.79 1.79 11.11
N TYR A 293 8.59 1.56 9.81
CA TYR A 293 7.32 1.11 9.21
C TYR A 293 6.95 -0.36 9.52
N LEU A 294 7.71 -1.07 10.35
CA LEU A 294 7.37 -2.44 10.76
C LEU A 294 5.97 -2.52 11.34
N PHE A 295 5.62 -1.55 12.20
CA PHE A 295 4.39 -1.62 12.96
C PHE A 295 3.17 -1.31 12.10
N ASP A 296 3.33 -0.66 10.96
CA ASP A 296 2.24 -0.37 10.02
C ASP A 296 1.90 -1.60 9.16
N ASP A 297 2.87 -2.50 8.96
CA ASP A 297 2.70 -3.77 8.24
C ASP A 297 3.79 -4.78 8.62
N LEU A 298 3.41 -5.76 9.46
CA LEU A 298 4.31 -6.83 9.88
C LEU A 298 4.81 -7.72 8.73
N TYR A 299 4.12 -7.78 7.60
CA TYR A 299 4.50 -8.65 6.47
C TYR A 299 5.59 -8.06 5.57
N GLN A 300 6.09 -6.86 5.89
CA GLN A 300 7.29 -6.31 5.27
C GLN A 300 8.55 -7.16 5.53
N THR A 301 8.51 -8.06 6.52
CA THR A 301 9.60 -8.97 6.87
C THR A 301 9.08 -10.40 7.05
N GLU A 302 9.94 -11.39 6.78
CA GLU A 302 9.58 -12.79 7.04
C GLU A 302 9.56 -13.03 8.56
N PRO A 303 8.50 -13.65 9.11
CA PRO A 303 8.44 -13.94 10.53
C PRO A 303 9.47 -15.00 10.93
N GLU A 304 10.15 -14.73 12.03
CA GLU A 304 11.05 -15.66 12.70
C GLU A 304 10.30 -16.40 13.82
N TYR A 305 10.64 -17.68 14.02
CA TYR A 305 10.18 -18.41 15.20
C TYR A 305 11.11 -18.16 16.37
N TYR A 306 10.53 -17.95 17.56
CA TYR A 306 11.29 -17.83 18.80
C TYR A 306 10.80 -18.84 19.84
N ALA A 307 11.63 -19.09 20.86
CA ALA A 307 11.49 -20.28 21.69
C ALA A 307 10.34 -20.22 22.70
N ASP A 308 10.16 -19.08 23.37
CA ASP A 308 9.22 -18.95 24.48
C ASP A 308 8.87 -17.49 24.82
N GLY A 309 7.61 -17.10 24.59
CA GLY A 309 7.05 -15.80 24.96
C GLY A 309 7.02 -15.54 26.46
N GLN A 310 6.73 -16.57 27.26
CA GLN A 310 6.62 -16.42 28.70
C GLN A 310 7.96 -16.08 29.33
N GLN A 311 9.06 -16.68 28.84
CA GLN A 311 10.41 -16.36 29.31
C GLN A 311 10.79 -14.90 29.01
N MET A 312 10.33 -14.34 27.89
CA MET A 312 10.54 -12.92 27.57
C MET A 312 9.86 -12.03 28.60
N VAL A 313 8.60 -12.35 28.95
CA VAL A 313 7.82 -11.61 29.96
C VAL A 313 8.46 -11.70 31.34
N GLU A 314 8.89 -12.90 31.75
CA GLU A 314 9.61 -13.12 33.01
C GLU A 314 10.93 -12.35 33.05
N ALA A 315 11.61 -12.23 31.91
CA ALA A 315 12.83 -11.44 31.79
C ALA A 315 12.56 -9.94 31.93
N LEU A 316 11.52 -9.42 31.30
CA LEU A 316 11.11 -8.01 31.45
C LEU A 316 10.81 -7.68 32.91
N ASP A 317 10.11 -8.57 33.63
CA ASP A 317 9.87 -8.43 35.07
C ASP A 317 11.17 -8.49 35.89
N LYS A 318 12.05 -9.44 35.57
CA LYS A 318 13.37 -9.58 36.23
C LYS A 318 14.24 -8.35 36.07
N TYR A 319 14.25 -7.71 34.90
CA TYR A 319 14.96 -6.45 34.65
C TYR A 319 14.20 -5.21 35.15
N GLY A 320 13.04 -5.39 35.78
CA GLY A 320 12.26 -4.31 36.38
C GLY A 320 11.62 -3.37 35.36
N VAL A 321 11.42 -3.80 34.11
CA VAL A 321 10.90 -2.97 33.01
C VAL A 321 9.56 -2.34 33.39
N PHE A 322 8.70 -3.08 34.10
CA PHE A 322 7.40 -2.59 34.56
C PHE A 322 7.44 -1.50 35.63
N SER A 323 8.63 -1.13 36.10
CA SER A 323 8.87 0.00 37.00
C SER A 323 9.54 1.19 36.32
N TRP A 324 9.90 1.08 35.04
CA TRP A 324 10.53 2.17 34.30
C TRP A 324 9.53 3.31 34.06
N GLU A 325 10.05 4.53 34.08
CA GLU A 325 9.27 5.74 33.82
C GLU A 325 9.64 6.32 32.45
N SER A 326 8.64 6.81 31.72
CA SER A 326 8.88 7.56 30.49
C SER A 326 9.57 8.89 30.80
N GLY A 327 10.49 9.32 29.94
CA GLY A 327 11.25 10.55 30.17
C GLY A 327 11.86 11.15 28.92
N THR A 328 12.27 12.41 29.05
CA THR A 328 12.99 13.15 28.02
C THR A 328 14.18 13.82 28.66
N ASP A 329 15.37 13.65 28.07
CA ASP A 329 16.55 14.40 28.48
C ASP A 329 16.34 15.89 28.20
N GLU A 330 16.66 16.74 29.16
CA GLU A 330 16.42 18.19 29.06
C GLU A 330 17.53 18.92 28.29
N GLU A 331 18.65 18.25 27.97
CA GLU A 331 19.76 18.85 27.22
C GLU A 331 19.46 19.00 25.71
N GLU A 332 19.83 20.16 25.15
CA GLU A 332 19.67 20.46 23.72
C GLU A 332 20.70 19.66 22.90
N ILE A 333 20.29 18.50 22.39
CA ILE A 333 21.14 17.56 21.64
C ILE A 333 20.82 17.67 20.15
N THR A 334 21.87 17.68 19.31
CA THR A 334 21.72 17.82 17.85
C THR A 334 21.09 16.61 17.17
N ASP A 335 21.21 15.43 17.77
CA ASP A 335 20.67 14.15 17.28
C ASP A 335 20.06 13.36 18.47
N PRO A 336 18.82 13.63 18.86
CA PRO A 336 18.19 12.94 19.98
C PRO A 336 17.90 11.48 19.62
N GLN A 337 18.19 10.57 20.56
CA GLN A 337 17.79 9.17 20.44
C GLN A 337 16.34 9.02 20.90
N TYR A 338 15.66 7.98 20.44
CA TYR A 338 14.28 7.69 20.79
C TYR A 338 14.09 6.20 21.05
N MET A 339 13.29 5.85 22.05
CA MET A 339 12.93 4.47 22.34
C MET A 339 11.46 4.37 22.77
N VAL A 340 10.77 3.34 22.29
CA VAL A 340 9.47 2.90 22.79
C VAL A 340 9.52 1.41 23.06
N LEU A 341 9.06 1.01 24.24
CA LEU A 341 8.77 -0.38 24.57
C LEU A 341 7.31 -0.45 25.01
N ALA A 342 6.52 -1.29 24.35
CA ALA A 342 5.11 -1.51 24.65
C ALA A 342 4.84 -3.01 24.86
N VAL A 343 3.98 -3.31 25.82
CA VAL A 343 3.49 -4.66 26.13
C VAL A 343 1.98 -4.61 26.11
N GLU A 344 1.37 -5.38 25.22
CA GLU A 344 -0.06 -5.50 25.05
C GLU A 344 -0.60 -6.71 25.80
N TYR A 345 -1.83 -6.59 26.30
CA TYR A 345 -2.52 -7.64 27.04
C TYR A 345 -3.78 -8.10 26.31
N GLU A 346 -4.26 -9.32 26.59
CA GLU A 346 -5.47 -9.88 25.97
C GLU A 346 -6.75 -9.03 26.17
N ASP A 347 -6.76 -8.12 27.15
CA ASP A 347 -7.87 -7.19 27.39
C ASP A 347 -7.75 -5.87 26.62
N GLY A 348 -6.75 -5.74 25.74
CA GLY A 348 -6.49 -4.56 24.91
C GLY A 348 -5.79 -3.41 25.64
N THR A 349 -5.49 -3.56 26.94
CA THR A 349 -4.68 -2.56 27.65
C THR A 349 -3.21 -2.66 27.26
N VAL A 350 -2.44 -1.59 27.50
CA VAL A 350 -1.02 -1.53 27.14
C VAL A 350 -0.17 -0.96 28.28
N PHE A 351 0.93 -1.62 28.62
CA PHE A 351 2.03 -1.02 29.38
C PHE A 351 3.01 -0.40 28.39
N ARG A 352 3.45 0.84 28.62
CA ARG A 352 4.38 1.51 27.71
C ARG A 352 5.36 2.44 28.40
N VAL A 353 6.61 2.38 27.95
CA VAL A 353 7.69 3.29 28.32
C VAL A 353 8.22 3.98 27.07
N LYS A 354 8.39 5.30 27.15
CA LYS A 354 8.95 6.15 26.08
C LYS A 354 10.14 6.93 26.61
N ALA A 355 11.26 6.92 25.90
CA ALA A 355 12.43 7.71 26.24
C ALA A 355 12.92 8.51 25.03
N SER A 356 13.35 9.75 25.25
CA SER A 356 13.92 10.61 24.20
C SER A 356 15.11 11.42 24.71
N GLY A 357 16.08 11.71 23.85
CA GLY A 357 17.33 12.41 24.22
C GLY A 357 18.51 11.44 24.33
N LEU A 358 19.38 11.57 25.33
CA LEU A 358 20.41 10.55 25.59
C LEU A 358 19.80 9.40 26.40
N LEU A 359 19.55 8.24 25.77
CA LEU A 359 18.90 7.11 26.42
C LEU A 359 19.64 6.65 27.68
N SER A 360 20.98 6.72 27.70
CA SER A 360 21.81 6.40 28.86
C SER A 360 21.64 7.35 30.06
N GLN A 361 20.96 8.47 29.90
CA GLN A 361 20.63 9.41 30.99
C GLN A 361 19.18 9.26 31.47
N VAL A 362 18.30 8.78 30.60
CA VAL A 362 16.85 8.66 30.87
C VAL A 362 16.49 7.27 31.38
N LEU A 363 17.12 6.23 30.84
CA LEU A 363 16.79 4.83 31.13
C LEU A 363 17.75 4.22 32.16
N PRO A 364 17.32 3.19 32.90
CA PRO A 364 18.16 2.47 33.86
C PRO A 364 19.34 1.74 33.20
N ASP A 365 20.33 1.36 34.00
CA ASP A 365 21.52 0.62 33.53
C ASP A 365 21.13 -0.71 32.86
N GLU A 366 20.05 -1.36 33.31
CA GLU A 366 19.51 -2.61 32.77
C GLU A 366 18.96 -2.50 31.34
N TYR A 367 18.88 -1.28 30.79
CA TYR A 367 18.33 -1.04 29.46
C TYR A 367 19.10 -1.77 28.35
N ASP A 368 20.43 -1.78 28.42
CA ASP A 368 21.26 -2.38 27.39
C ASP A 368 21.05 -3.91 27.34
N GLU A 369 20.87 -4.57 28.50
CA GLU A 369 20.54 -5.99 28.58
C GLU A 369 19.14 -6.30 28.02
N VAL A 370 18.14 -5.47 28.34
CA VAL A 370 16.77 -5.62 27.81
C VAL A 370 16.75 -5.44 26.30
N ARG A 371 17.47 -4.43 25.79
CA ARG A 371 17.61 -4.15 24.36
C ARG A 371 18.21 -5.33 23.61
N GLU A 372 19.36 -5.84 24.06
CA GLU A 372 20.03 -6.98 23.40
C GLU A 372 19.16 -8.25 23.42
N MET A 373 18.44 -8.49 24.50
CA MET A 373 17.49 -9.60 24.60
C MET A 373 16.35 -9.47 23.57
N LEU A 374 15.73 -8.29 23.46
CA LEU A 374 14.65 -8.04 22.51
C LEU A 374 15.14 -8.13 21.05
N LEU A 375 16.36 -7.70 20.75
CA LEU A 375 16.93 -7.73 19.39
C LEU A 375 17.55 -9.06 18.98
N SER A 376 17.94 -9.91 19.91
CA SER A 376 18.43 -11.26 19.61
C SER A 376 17.32 -12.30 19.61
N GLY A 377 16.23 -12.08 20.36
CA GLY A 377 15.24 -13.11 20.65
C GLY A 377 15.77 -14.24 21.52
N GLU A 378 17.03 -14.17 21.95
CA GLU A 378 17.68 -15.12 22.85
C GLU A 378 17.73 -14.55 24.26
N HIS A 379 17.28 -15.35 25.22
CA HIS A 379 17.47 -15.00 26.61
C HIS A 379 18.89 -15.43 27.03
N SER A 380 19.80 -14.48 27.27
CA SER A 380 21.11 -14.76 27.86
C SER A 380 20.96 -15.06 29.36
N GLY A 381 20.30 -16.18 29.66
CA GLY A 381 20.15 -16.71 31.00
C GLY A 381 21.24 -17.73 31.30
N SER A 382 22.36 -17.28 31.88
CA SER A 382 23.23 -18.10 32.72
C SER A 382 23.28 -17.55 34.13
#